data_AF-A0A385BTF8-F1
#
_entry.id   AF-A0A385BTF8-F1
#
_cell.length_a   1.000
_cell.length_b   1.000
_cell.length_c   1.000
_cell.angle_alpha   90.00
_cell.angle_beta   90.00
_cell.angle_gamma   90.00
#
_symmetry.space_group_name_H-M   'P 1'
#
loop_
_entity.id
_entity.type
_entity.pdbx_description
1 polymer ?
#
loop_
_entity_poly.entity_id
_entity_poly.type
_entity_poly.pdbx_seq_one_letter_code
_entity_poly.pdbx_strand_id
1 'polypeptide(L)'
;MLLSIMKRVYKPLICACFLIPNLLVIIFGIESFPYTCAPMFGHYINKDTKFYLFKLEGVKDSKSIDLTKYLGKSDDLFMRHFFSKVYGSTDAISPFTNKFSESKSDFQERMDLFFKNYSNLLMDKYKRSFDKINLKIVEVNQKREPQTKPEIIAYYDSEKQHYVSLYKNQAIDKISKDD
;
A
#
# COMPACT_ATOMS: atom_id res chain seq x y z
N MET A 1 14.21 51.60 19.88
CA MET A 1 15.10 50.79 18.99
C MET A 1 14.96 49.29 19.24
N LEU A 2 15.04 48.80 20.49
CA LEU A 2 14.86 47.37 20.84
C LEU A 2 13.55 46.74 20.32
N LEU A 3 12.41 47.43 20.43
CA LEU A 3 11.11 46.91 19.99
C LEU A 3 11.02 46.65 18.47
N SER A 4 11.75 47.42 17.67
CA SER A 4 11.80 47.28 16.20
C SER A 4 12.61 46.05 15.80
N ILE A 5 13.72 45.81 16.50
CA ILE A 5 14.58 44.64 16.31
C ILE A 5 13.83 43.37 16.72
N MET A 6 13.13 43.39 17.86
CA MET A 6 12.29 42.26 18.30
C MET A 6 11.23 41.88 17.27
N LYS A 7 10.51 42.84 16.68
CA LYS A 7 9.50 42.53 15.64
C LYS A 7 10.08 41.95 14.36
N ARG A 8 11.31 42.35 13.98
CA ARG A 8 12.01 41.81 12.78
C ARG A 8 12.56 40.41 13.00
N VAL A 9 12.99 40.09 14.22
CA VAL A 9 13.57 38.78 14.56
C VAL A 9 12.49 37.76 14.99
N TYR A 10 11.38 38.22 15.54
CA TYR A 10 10.30 37.37 16.06
C TYR A 10 9.66 36.48 14.97
N LYS A 11 9.35 37.06 13.80
CA LYS A 11 8.75 36.31 12.68
C LYS A 11 9.65 35.18 12.17
N PRO A 12 10.92 35.42 11.80
CA PRO A 12 11.80 34.34 11.36
C PRO A 12 12.11 33.35 12.48
N LEU A 13 12.18 33.78 13.74
CA LEU A 13 12.36 32.87 14.88
C LEU A 13 11.17 31.90 15.02
N ILE A 14 9.93 32.41 14.96
CA ILE A 14 8.74 31.56 14.98
C ILE A 14 8.73 30.62 13.78
N CYS A 15 8.95 31.14 12.57
CA CYS A 15 9.00 30.29 11.38
C CYS A 15 10.07 29.21 11.51
N ALA A 16 11.26 29.52 12.03
CA ALA A 16 12.33 28.55 12.26
C ALA A 16 11.95 27.51 13.33
N CYS A 17 11.36 27.92 14.45
CA CYS A 17 10.90 27.03 15.51
C CYS A 17 9.85 26.02 15.02
N PHE A 18 9.03 26.37 14.03
CA PHE A 18 8.07 25.44 13.44
C PHE A 18 8.66 24.64 12.27
N LEU A 19 9.42 25.27 11.37
CA LEU A 19 9.90 24.62 10.15
C LEU A 19 11.08 23.68 10.39
N ILE A 20 12.03 24.04 11.25
CA ILE A 20 13.25 23.25 11.48
C ILE A 20 12.93 21.86 12.07
N PRO A 21 12.08 21.71 13.10
CA PRO A 21 11.72 20.40 13.61
C PRO A 21 11.04 19.52 12.56
N ASN A 22 10.15 20.10 11.75
CA ASN A 22 9.48 19.38 10.66
C ASN A 22 10.47 18.95 9.57
N LEU A 23 11.43 19.81 9.21
CA LEU A 23 12.47 19.47 8.23
C LEU A 23 13.39 18.35 8.74
N LEU A 24 13.75 18.37 10.03
CA LEU A 24 14.55 17.32 10.67
C LEU A 24 13.80 15.98 10.65
N VAL A 25 12.50 15.98 10.97
CA VAL A 25 11.65 14.77 10.87
C VAL A 25 11.63 14.23 9.44
N ILE A 26 11.52 15.08 8.43
CA ILE A 26 11.56 14.67 7.01
C ILE A 26 12.93 14.08 6.62
N ILE A 27 14.03 14.71 7.05
CA ILE A 27 15.40 14.28 6.70
C ILE A 27 15.77 12.97 7.41
N PHE A 28 15.43 12.84 8.69
CA PHE A 28 15.78 11.66 9.49
C PHE A 28 14.73 10.54 9.45
N GLY A 29 13.57 10.79 8.82
CA GLY A 29 12.48 9.80 8.73
C GLY A 29 11.85 9.44 10.08
N ILE A 30 12.01 10.29 11.10
CA ILE A 30 11.51 10.04 12.46
C ILE A 30 10.08 10.59 12.56
N GLU A 31 9.11 9.85 12.02
CA GLU A 31 7.69 10.19 12.17
C GLU A 31 7.20 9.88 13.60
N SER A 32 7.31 10.87 14.50
CA SER A 32 6.54 10.86 15.76
C SER A 32 5.17 11.49 15.49
N PHE A 33 4.17 10.65 15.21
CA PHE A 33 2.78 11.05 15.02
C PHE A 33 2.26 11.81 16.25
N PRO A 34 1.67 13.02 16.07
CA PRO A 34 0.21 13.09 16.14
C PRO A 34 -0.43 14.22 15.28
N TYR A 35 -0.01 14.42 14.03
CA TYR A 35 -0.66 15.42 13.13
C TYR A 35 -0.98 14.89 11.73
N THR A 36 -1.17 13.58 11.60
CA THR A 36 -1.73 12.97 10.38
C THR A 36 -3.19 12.59 10.65
N CYS A 37 -3.99 12.32 9.63
CA CYS A 37 -5.36 11.81 9.83
C CYS A 37 -5.40 10.32 10.22
N ALA A 38 -4.27 9.71 10.58
CA ALA A 38 -4.16 8.29 10.93
C ALA A 38 -3.49 7.94 12.30
N PRO A 39 -3.49 8.78 13.36
CA PRO A 39 -2.94 8.39 14.67
C PRO A 39 -3.80 7.35 15.40
N MET A 40 -5.07 7.15 15.01
CA MET A 40 -5.97 6.26 15.75
C MET A 40 -5.90 4.78 15.35
N PHE A 41 -5.19 4.41 14.28
CA PHE A 41 -5.08 3.00 13.88
C PHE A 41 -4.19 2.17 14.80
N GLY A 42 -3.17 2.78 15.37
CA GLY A 42 -2.27 2.12 16.31
C GLY A 42 -2.99 1.57 17.55
N HIS A 43 -4.14 2.15 17.92
CA HIS A 43 -4.94 1.68 19.06
C HIS A 43 -5.72 0.39 18.78
N TYR A 44 -5.93 0.02 17.52
CA TYR A 44 -6.58 -1.25 17.14
C TYR A 44 -5.59 -2.38 16.91
N ILE A 45 -4.29 -2.07 16.89
CA ILE A 45 -3.22 -3.07 16.75
C ILE A 45 -2.85 -3.54 18.15
N ASN A 46 -3.20 -4.78 18.47
CA ASN A 46 -2.82 -5.46 19.70
C ASN A 46 -1.85 -6.62 19.40
N LYS A 47 -1.43 -7.33 20.45
CA LYS A 47 -0.51 -8.49 20.35
C LYS A 47 -1.04 -9.62 19.45
N ASP A 48 -2.35 -9.69 19.25
CA ASP A 48 -3.03 -10.73 18.46
C ASP A 48 -3.29 -10.28 17.01
N THR A 49 -2.90 -9.05 16.67
CA THR A 49 -3.06 -8.51 15.32
C THR A 49 -2.10 -9.21 14.36
N LYS A 50 -2.67 -9.83 13.33
CA LYS A 50 -1.89 -10.43 12.24
C LYS A 50 -1.41 -9.38 11.28
N PHE A 51 -0.13 -9.41 10.96
CA PHE A 51 0.46 -8.53 9.95
C PHE A 51 0.69 -9.31 8.67
N TYR A 52 0.46 -8.67 7.54
CA TYR A 52 0.66 -9.28 6.22
C TYR A 52 1.58 -8.41 5.37
N LEU A 53 2.45 -9.08 4.61
CA LEU A 53 3.20 -8.48 3.53
C LEU A 53 2.63 -8.96 2.20
N PHE A 54 2.37 -8.02 1.31
CA PHE A 54 2.09 -8.34 -0.08
C PHE A 54 3.41 -8.51 -0.84
N LYS A 55 3.45 -9.47 -1.77
CA LYS A 55 4.58 -9.68 -2.68
C LYS A 55 4.09 -9.86 -4.11
N LEU A 56 4.86 -9.36 -5.06
CA LEU A 56 4.60 -9.54 -6.48
C LEU A 56 5.60 -10.53 -7.07
N GLU A 57 5.10 -11.49 -7.85
CA GLU A 57 5.92 -12.48 -8.53
C GLU A 57 5.53 -12.56 -10.00
N GLY A 58 6.51 -12.44 -10.89
CA GLY A 58 6.33 -12.61 -12.32
C GLY A 58 6.58 -14.06 -12.69
N VAL A 59 5.68 -14.66 -13.46
CA VAL A 59 5.79 -16.02 -13.97
C VAL A 59 5.93 -15.98 -15.49
N LYS A 60 6.97 -16.62 -16.01
CA LYS A 60 7.16 -16.84 -17.45
C LYS A 60 7.70 -18.23 -17.72
N ASP A 61 7.11 -18.98 -18.64
CA ASP A 61 7.58 -20.33 -19.02
C ASP A 61 7.80 -21.25 -17.79
N SER A 62 6.88 -21.20 -16.81
CA SER A 62 6.95 -21.90 -15.52
C SER A 62 8.10 -21.47 -14.58
N LYS A 63 8.84 -20.42 -14.90
CA LYS A 63 9.84 -19.81 -14.02
C LYS A 63 9.24 -18.62 -13.28
N SER A 64 9.45 -18.56 -11.97
CA SER A 64 9.02 -17.47 -11.10
C SER A 64 10.17 -16.52 -10.76
N ILE A 65 9.90 -15.22 -10.77
CA ILE A 65 10.84 -14.17 -10.39
C ILE A 65 10.16 -13.22 -9.40
N ASP A 66 10.85 -12.92 -8.30
CA ASP A 66 10.43 -11.89 -7.35
C ASP A 66 10.51 -10.50 -8.01
N LEU A 67 9.37 -9.80 -8.04
CA LEU A 67 9.26 -8.51 -8.69
C LEU A 67 9.61 -7.32 -7.80
N THR A 68 9.96 -7.53 -6.51
CA THR A 68 10.33 -6.46 -5.59
C THR A 68 11.47 -5.59 -6.12
N LYS A 69 12.42 -6.16 -6.87
CA LYS A 69 13.53 -5.40 -7.49
C LYS A 69 13.11 -4.50 -8.66
N TYR A 70 11.90 -4.67 -9.19
CA TYR A 70 11.40 -4.01 -10.39
C TYR A 70 10.28 -3.00 -10.10
N LEU A 71 10.03 -2.67 -8.83
CA LEU A 71 8.96 -1.77 -8.41
C LEU A 71 9.19 -0.29 -8.77
N GLY A 72 10.39 0.07 -9.25
CA GLY A 72 10.73 1.44 -9.65
C GLY A 72 10.83 2.47 -8.53
N LYS A 73 10.43 2.10 -7.30
CA LYS A 73 10.59 2.84 -6.02
C LYS A 73 11.02 1.83 -4.93
N SER A 74 11.35 2.31 -3.72
CA SER A 74 11.53 1.40 -2.59
C SER A 74 10.25 0.56 -2.39
N ASP A 75 10.45 -0.71 -2.05
CA ASP A 75 9.38 -1.70 -1.87
C ASP A 75 8.28 -1.17 -0.96
N ASP A 76 8.66 -0.60 0.19
CA ASP A 76 7.73 -0.01 1.15
C ASP A 76 6.86 1.10 0.54
N LEU A 77 7.41 2.00 -0.28
CA LEU A 77 6.66 3.12 -0.87
C LEU A 77 5.71 2.65 -1.97
N PHE A 78 6.17 1.72 -2.82
CA PHE A 78 5.34 1.15 -3.87
C PHE A 78 4.18 0.35 -3.26
N MET A 79 4.49 -0.54 -2.32
CA MET A 79 3.48 -1.39 -1.70
C MET A 79 2.50 -0.59 -0.83
N ARG A 80 2.97 0.46 -0.14
CA ARG A 80 2.08 1.41 0.56
C ARG A 80 1.15 2.13 -0.41
N HIS A 81 1.65 2.56 -1.57
CA HIS A 81 0.81 3.18 -2.60
C HIS A 81 -0.20 2.20 -3.17
N PHE A 82 0.23 0.99 -3.55
CA PHE A 82 -0.65 -0.08 -4.02
C PHE A 82 -1.75 -0.35 -2.99
N PHE A 83 -1.39 -0.60 -1.73
CA PHE A 83 -2.38 -0.90 -0.69
C PHE A 83 -3.36 0.26 -0.45
N SER A 84 -2.87 1.50 -0.35
CA SER A 84 -3.73 2.64 -0.01
C SER A 84 -4.58 3.16 -1.17
N LYS A 85 -4.09 3.06 -2.42
CA LYS A 85 -4.74 3.71 -3.58
C LYS A 85 -5.32 2.72 -4.58
N VAL A 86 -4.74 1.54 -4.71
CA VAL A 86 -5.12 0.54 -5.73
C VAL A 86 -5.92 -0.59 -5.10
N TYR A 87 -5.38 -1.28 -4.10
CA TYR A 87 -6.03 -2.43 -3.48
C TYR A 87 -7.07 -2.05 -2.41
N GLY A 88 -6.93 -0.86 -1.81
CA GLY A 88 -7.60 -0.44 -0.57
C GLY A 88 -9.06 -0.84 -0.41
N SER A 89 -9.46 -1.04 0.86
CA SER A 89 -10.76 -1.60 1.26
C SER A 89 -11.96 -0.96 0.56
N THR A 90 -12.93 -1.79 0.17
CA THR A 90 -14.25 -1.40 -0.35
C THR A 90 -15.26 -1.06 0.75
N ASP A 91 -14.87 -1.14 2.03
CA ASP A 91 -15.72 -0.80 3.16
C ASP A 91 -16.08 0.69 3.14
N ALA A 92 -17.34 0.99 3.43
CA ALA A 92 -17.90 2.36 3.36
C ALA A 92 -17.15 3.37 4.24
N ILE A 93 -16.46 2.91 5.29
CA ILE A 93 -15.66 3.75 6.19
C ILE A 93 -14.27 3.12 6.30
N SER A 94 -13.48 3.20 5.22
CA SER A 94 -12.06 2.88 5.30
C SER A 94 -11.25 4.17 5.48
N PRO A 95 -10.60 4.38 6.63
CA PRO A 95 -9.75 5.56 6.90
C PRO A 95 -8.51 5.73 5.98
N PHE A 96 -8.28 4.82 5.04
CA PHE A 96 -7.25 4.95 4.00
C PHE A 96 -7.82 5.29 2.61
N THR A 97 -9.14 5.39 2.47
CA THR A 97 -9.80 5.63 1.19
C THR A 97 -10.96 6.62 1.34
N ASN A 98 -11.10 7.51 0.37
CA ASN A 98 -12.31 8.34 0.25
C ASN A 98 -13.41 7.62 -0.54
N LYS A 99 -13.19 6.35 -0.89
CA LYS A 99 -14.07 5.55 -1.75
C LYS A 99 -15.20 4.96 -0.90
N PHE A 100 -16.17 5.79 -0.58
CA PHE A 100 -17.47 5.32 -0.10
C PHE A 100 -18.08 4.43 -1.19
N SER A 101 -18.20 3.13 -0.91
CA SER A 101 -18.84 2.11 -1.76
C SER A 101 -18.35 2.05 -3.22
N GLU A 102 -17.30 1.28 -3.47
CA GLU A 102 -16.90 0.95 -4.83
C GLU A 102 -17.63 -0.31 -5.35
N SER A 103 -18.07 -0.30 -6.61
CA SER A 103 -18.66 -1.49 -7.23
C SER A 103 -17.60 -2.55 -7.56
N LYS A 104 -18.02 -3.83 -7.67
CA LYS A 104 -17.08 -4.91 -8.06
C LYS A 104 -16.42 -4.66 -9.42
N SER A 105 -17.14 -4.06 -10.37
CA SER A 105 -16.62 -3.74 -11.70
C SER A 105 -15.56 -2.65 -11.64
N ASP A 106 -15.76 -1.61 -10.84
CA ASP A 106 -14.79 -0.51 -10.73
C ASP A 106 -13.50 -0.98 -10.03
N PHE A 107 -13.64 -1.83 -9.00
CA PHE A 107 -12.50 -2.50 -8.39
C PHE A 107 -11.74 -3.33 -9.42
N GLN A 108 -12.45 -4.14 -10.20
CA GLN A 108 -11.86 -4.98 -11.24
C GLN A 108 -11.13 -4.16 -12.30
N GLU A 109 -11.76 -3.12 -12.84
CA GLU A 109 -11.17 -2.22 -13.83
C GLU A 109 -9.90 -1.58 -13.31
N ARG A 110 -9.90 -1.12 -12.05
CA ARG A 110 -8.71 -0.51 -11.46
C ARG A 110 -7.57 -1.52 -11.30
N MET A 111 -7.87 -2.75 -10.88
CA MET A 111 -6.84 -3.79 -10.75
C MET A 111 -6.28 -4.17 -12.12
N ASP A 112 -7.13 -4.31 -13.13
CA ASP A 112 -6.74 -4.55 -14.53
C ASP A 112 -5.82 -3.43 -15.02
N LEU A 113 -6.23 -2.18 -14.85
CA LEU A 113 -5.47 -1.01 -15.28
C LEU A 113 -4.12 -0.90 -14.58
N PHE A 114 -4.08 -1.12 -13.27
CA PHE A 114 -2.84 -1.09 -12.50
C PHE A 114 -1.85 -2.14 -13.01
N PHE A 115 -2.28 -3.40 -13.10
CA PHE A 115 -1.37 -4.48 -13.51
C PHE A 115 -1.00 -4.40 -14.99
N LYS A 116 -1.87 -3.89 -15.86
CA LYS A 116 -1.54 -3.56 -17.24
C LYS A 116 -0.41 -2.53 -17.32
N ASN A 117 -0.55 -1.43 -16.59
CA ASN A 117 0.47 -0.39 -16.56
C ASN A 117 1.78 -0.90 -15.94
N TYR A 118 1.68 -1.71 -14.90
CA TYR A 118 2.85 -2.32 -14.28
C TYR A 118 3.57 -3.31 -15.22
N SER A 119 2.81 -4.14 -15.94
CA SER A 119 3.35 -5.05 -16.97
C SER A 119 4.03 -4.27 -18.11
N ASN A 120 3.42 -3.18 -18.57
CA ASN A 120 4.04 -2.29 -19.58
C ASN A 120 5.34 -1.69 -19.05
N LEU A 121 5.38 -1.23 -17.80
CA LEU A 121 6.60 -0.72 -17.18
C LEU A 121 7.70 -1.78 -17.08
N LEU A 122 7.35 -3.03 -16.75
CA LEU A 122 8.30 -4.16 -16.75
C LEU A 122 8.89 -4.40 -18.15
N MET A 123 8.06 -4.32 -19.18
CA MET A 123 8.52 -4.47 -20.55
C MET A 123 9.37 -3.28 -21.01
N ASP A 124 8.88 -2.06 -20.85
CA ASP A 124 9.51 -0.86 -21.42
C ASP A 124 10.84 -0.54 -20.74
N LYS A 125 10.85 -0.54 -19.40
CA LYS A 125 11.99 -0.12 -18.59
C LYS A 125 12.97 -1.26 -18.31
N TYR A 126 12.46 -2.47 -18.09
CA TYR A 126 13.27 -3.61 -17.66
C TYR A 126 13.43 -4.70 -18.72
N LYS A 127 12.78 -4.57 -19.88
CA LYS A 127 12.81 -5.55 -20.98
C LYS A 127 12.42 -6.95 -20.50
N ARG A 128 11.47 -7.02 -19.57
CA ARG A 128 10.91 -8.26 -19.02
C ARG A 128 9.42 -8.33 -19.31
N SER A 129 8.99 -9.43 -19.89
CA SER A 129 7.58 -9.81 -19.98
C SER A 129 7.32 -11.01 -19.10
N PHE A 130 6.07 -11.16 -18.66
CA PHE A 130 5.61 -12.27 -17.84
C PHE A 130 4.23 -12.70 -18.32
N ASP A 131 3.96 -13.99 -18.31
CA ASP A 131 2.65 -14.56 -18.68
C ASP A 131 1.63 -14.25 -17.58
N LYS A 132 2.10 -14.26 -16.31
CA LYS A 132 1.31 -13.90 -15.14
C LYS A 132 2.10 -13.06 -14.16
N ILE A 133 1.38 -12.19 -13.45
CA ILE A 133 1.89 -11.49 -12.26
C ILE A 133 1.05 -11.92 -11.06
N ASN A 134 1.63 -12.75 -10.20
CA ASN A 134 1.00 -13.23 -8.98
C ASN A 134 1.08 -12.15 -7.89
N LEU A 135 -0.04 -11.92 -7.21
CA LEU A 135 -0.11 -11.22 -5.94
C LEU A 135 -0.15 -12.24 -4.81
N LYS A 136 0.86 -12.20 -3.95
CA LYS A 136 1.01 -13.10 -2.80
C LYS A 136 0.87 -12.35 -1.48
N ILE A 137 0.46 -13.07 -0.45
CA ILE A 137 0.52 -12.61 0.94
C ILE A 137 1.45 -13.52 1.76
N VAL A 138 2.10 -12.92 2.75
CA VAL A 138 2.90 -13.61 3.77
C VAL A 138 2.51 -13.04 5.13
N GLU A 139 2.10 -13.87 6.07
CA GLU A 139 1.90 -13.44 7.45
C GLU A 139 3.26 -13.17 8.09
N VAL A 140 3.40 -12.06 8.81
CA VAL A 140 4.63 -11.64 9.46
C VAL A 140 4.39 -11.24 10.91
N ASN A 141 5.46 -11.26 11.72
CA ASN A 141 5.42 -10.73 13.07
C ASN A 141 5.66 -9.20 13.09
N GLN A 142 5.69 -8.60 14.28
CA GLN A 142 5.95 -7.16 14.47
C GLN A 142 7.34 -6.71 13.97
N LYS A 143 8.30 -7.62 13.84
CA LYS A 143 9.62 -7.38 13.26
C LYS A 143 9.66 -7.60 11.73
N ARG A 144 8.51 -7.85 11.10
CA ARG A 144 8.34 -8.21 9.68
C ARG A 144 8.99 -9.54 9.27
N GLU A 145 9.24 -10.43 10.23
CA GLU A 145 9.79 -11.75 9.95
C GLU A 145 8.65 -12.70 9.48
N PRO A 146 8.81 -13.41 8.35
CA PRO A 146 7.81 -14.36 7.84
C PRO A 146 7.41 -15.43 8.87
N GLN A 147 6.11 -15.60 9.05
CA GLN A 147 5.49 -16.65 9.87
C GLN A 147 4.85 -17.75 9.01
N THR A 148 4.47 -17.42 7.77
CA THR A 148 3.89 -18.37 6.81
C THR A 148 4.65 -18.40 5.49
N LYS A 149 4.39 -19.44 4.69
CA LYS A 149 4.86 -19.48 3.29
C LYS A 149 4.03 -18.50 2.44
N PRO A 150 4.60 -17.89 1.39
CA PRO A 150 3.84 -17.04 0.49
C PRO A 150 2.67 -17.77 -0.17
N GLU A 151 1.47 -17.24 0.00
CA GLU A 151 0.23 -17.75 -0.58
C GLU A 151 -0.23 -16.83 -1.72
N ILE A 152 -0.62 -17.39 -2.86
CA ILE A 152 -1.15 -16.61 -3.99
C ILE A 152 -2.63 -16.32 -3.73
N ILE A 153 -2.98 -15.05 -3.66
CA ILE A 153 -4.36 -14.60 -3.43
C ILE A 153 -5.02 -14.06 -4.70
N ALA A 154 -4.21 -13.73 -5.71
CA ALA A 154 -4.68 -13.28 -7.00
C ALA A 154 -3.56 -13.34 -8.04
N TYR A 155 -3.92 -13.24 -9.31
CA TYR A 155 -2.96 -13.08 -10.39
C TYR A 155 -3.51 -12.19 -11.49
N TYR A 156 -2.63 -11.48 -12.18
CA TYR A 156 -2.94 -10.82 -13.44
C TYR A 156 -2.48 -11.71 -14.60
N ASP A 157 -3.40 -11.97 -15.54
CA ASP A 157 -3.16 -12.68 -16.79
C ASP A 157 -2.77 -11.67 -17.86
N SER A 158 -1.52 -11.71 -18.31
CA SER A 158 -0.98 -10.71 -19.24
C SER A 158 -1.55 -10.82 -20.65
N GLU A 159 -1.95 -12.01 -21.08
CA GLU A 159 -2.56 -12.24 -22.39
C GLU A 159 -3.98 -11.68 -22.42
N LYS A 160 -4.77 -11.99 -21.38
CA LYS A 160 -6.14 -11.51 -21.25
C LYS A 160 -6.24 -10.06 -20.75
N GLN A 161 -5.12 -9.51 -20.29
CA GLN A 161 -5.03 -8.22 -19.60
C GLN A 161 -6.02 -8.10 -18.44
N HIS A 162 -6.15 -9.17 -17.66
CA HIS A 162 -7.21 -9.29 -16.67
C HIS A 162 -6.69 -9.83 -15.34
N TYR A 163 -7.05 -9.14 -14.26
CA TYR A 163 -6.81 -9.51 -12.88
C TYR A 163 -7.85 -10.53 -12.41
N VAL A 164 -7.40 -11.55 -11.71
CA VAL A 164 -8.24 -12.62 -11.17
C VAL A 164 -7.97 -12.75 -9.69
N SER A 165 -8.99 -12.40 -8.89
CA SER A 165 -8.98 -12.71 -7.45
C SER A 165 -9.21 -14.22 -7.25
N LEU A 166 -8.31 -14.87 -6.52
CA LEU A 166 -8.47 -16.27 -6.10
C LEU A 166 -9.22 -16.38 -4.77
N TYR A 167 -9.40 -15.26 -4.08
CA TYR A 167 -10.12 -15.23 -2.82
C TYR A 167 -11.62 -15.42 -3.08
N LYS A 168 -12.15 -16.60 -2.76
CA LYS A 168 -13.60 -16.85 -2.71
C LYS A 168 -14.14 -16.22 -1.43
N ASN A 169 -15.08 -15.28 -1.55
CA ASN A 169 -15.84 -14.76 -0.40
C ASN A 169 -16.61 -15.91 0.27
N GLN A 170 -16.02 -16.57 1.25
CA GLN A 170 -16.70 -17.58 2.08
C GLN A 170 -17.66 -16.96 3.12
N ALA A 171 -17.79 -15.63 3.16
CA ALA A 171 -18.44 -14.93 4.27
C ALA A 171 -19.85 -14.39 4.00
N ILE A 172 -20.43 -14.56 2.80
CA ILE A 172 -21.78 -14.00 2.51
C ILE A 172 -22.90 -15.03 2.77
N ASP A 173 -22.61 -16.33 2.80
CA ASP A 173 -23.63 -17.37 2.99
C ASP A 173 -24.02 -17.66 4.46
N LYS A 174 -23.42 -16.95 5.43
CA LYS A 174 -23.75 -17.13 6.86
C LYS A 174 -24.67 -16.08 7.46
N ILE A 175 -24.96 -14.99 6.73
CA ILE A 175 -25.86 -13.93 7.23
C ILE A 175 -27.29 -14.10 6.67
N SER A 176 -27.51 -14.95 5.66
CA SER A 176 -28.84 -15.20 5.07
C SER A 176 -29.59 -16.41 5.66
N LYS A 177 -29.11 -16.99 6.77
CA LYS A 177 -29.71 -18.20 7.37
C LYS A 177 -30.22 -18.05 8.80
N ASP A 178 -30.14 -16.84 9.36
CA ASP A 178 -30.72 -16.53 10.67
C ASP A 178 -31.71 -15.36 10.54
N ASP A 179 -32.72 -15.53 9.66
CA ASP A 179 -34.02 -14.82 9.74
C ASP A 179 -35.03 -15.71 10.47
#